data_AF-A0A847YTA1-F1
#
_entry.id   AF-A0A847YTA1-F1
#
_cell.length_a   1.000
_cell.length_b   1.000
_cell.length_c   1.000
_cell.angle_alpha   90.00
_cell.angle_beta   90.00
_cell.angle_gamma   90.00
#
_symmetry.space_group_name_H-M   'P 1'
#
loop_
_entity.id
_entity.type
_entity.pdbx_description
1 polymer ?
#
loop_
_entity_poly.entity_id
_entity_poly.type
_entity_poly.pdbx_seq_one_letter_code
_entity_poly.pdbx_strand_id
1 'polypeptide(L)'
;VPFVYEYLGMYPVVIGVKEVGFRSFDYLKSYLSVNCLDTAVLVNPDQYEMLDYLNKTEAAIIFGSSVEEKVSKLADAPPEFIPLSFPYFDKILLTTRPLIGFNGVLTLVENILNSLRAVSSPKPVTT
;
A
#
# COMPACT_ATOMS: atom_id res chain seq x y z
N VAL A 1 -5.90 -5.78 -5.56
CA VAL A 1 -6.20 -4.79 -6.61
C VAL A 1 -7.70 -4.59 -6.79
N PRO A 2 -8.54 -5.61 -7.05
CA PRO A 2 -9.96 -5.38 -7.29
C PRO A 2 -10.67 -4.73 -6.11
N PHE A 3 -10.37 -5.18 -4.90
CA PHE A 3 -10.93 -4.59 -3.68
C PHE A 3 -10.64 -3.08 -3.55
N VAL A 4 -9.39 -2.67 -3.80
CA VAL A 4 -8.95 -1.27 -3.63
C VAL A 4 -9.58 -0.38 -4.71
N TYR A 5 -9.67 -0.87 -5.95
CA TYR A 5 -10.24 -0.12 -7.05
C TYR A 5 -11.77 -0.10 -7.02
N GLU A 6 -12.42 -1.27 -7.04
CA GLU A 6 -13.88 -1.38 -7.24
C GLU A 6 -14.66 -0.97 -5.98
N TYR A 7 -14.15 -1.27 -4.78
CA TYR A 7 -14.90 -1.05 -3.54
C TYR A 7 -14.47 0.20 -2.78
N LEU A 8 -13.19 0.56 -2.82
CA LEU A 8 -12.69 1.76 -2.16
C LEU A 8 -12.57 2.96 -3.11
N GLY A 9 -12.74 2.78 -4.43
CA GLY A 9 -12.58 3.85 -5.41
C GLY A 9 -11.15 4.41 -5.49
N MET A 10 -10.17 3.64 -5.02
CA MET A 10 -8.76 4.04 -5.02
C MET A 10 -8.07 3.54 -6.29
N TYR A 11 -7.40 4.45 -7.01
CA TYR A 11 -6.71 4.13 -8.25
C TYR A 11 -5.28 3.68 -7.96
N PRO A 12 -4.92 2.42 -8.23
CA PRO A 12 -3.55 1.96 -8.01
C PRO A 12 -2.65 2.58 -9.08
N VAL A 13 -1.69 3.42 -8.67
CA VAL A 13 -0.70 4.03 -9.59
C VAL A 13 0.54 3.16 -9.77
N VAL A 14 0.95 2.46 -8.71
CA VAL A 14 2.09 1.54 -8.71
C VAL A 14 1.71 0.27 -7.95
N ILE A 15 2.09 -0.89 -8.50
CA ILE A 15 1.98 -2.19 -7.82
C ILE A 15 3.35 -2.86 -7.86
N GLY A 16 3.98 -2.95 -6.69
CA GLY A 16 5.17 -3.77 -6.49
C GLY A 16 4.78 -5.20 -6.17
N VAL A 17 5.35 -6.16 -6.88
CA VAL A 17 5.16 -7.58 -6.60
C VAL A 17 6.49 -8.32 -6.44
N LYS A 18 6.61 -9.13 -5.39
CA LYS A 18 7.77 -9.99 -5.14
C LYS A 18 7.38 -11.46 -5.35
N GLU A 19 8.23 -12.21 -6.04
CA GLU A 19 8.11 -13.67 -6.21
C GLU A 19 6.76 -14.16 -6.74
N VAL A 20 6.21 -13.48 -7.76
CA VAL A 20 4.91 -13.84 -8.33
C VAL A 20 5.04 -14.94 -9.37
N GLY A 21 4.26 -16.00 -9.23
CA GLY A 21 4.14 -17.03 -10.25
C GLY A 21 3.50 -16.51 -11.54
N PHE A 22 3.97 -16.98 -12.70
CA PHE A 22 3.59 -16.50 -14.04
C PHE A 22 2.08 -16.28 -14.22
N ARG A 23 1.24 -17.23 -13.80
CA ARG A 23 -0.23 -17.14 -13.96
C ARG A 23 -0.86 -15.99 -13.18
N SER A 24 -0.38 -15.70 -11.98
CA SER A 24 -0.91 -14.61 -11.15
C SER A 24 -0.53 -13.25 -11.74
N PHE A 25 0.65 -13.17 -12.35
CA PHE A 25 1.10 -11.96 -13.03
C PHE A 25 0.30 -11.67 -14.30
N ASP A 26 0.02 -12.70 -15.11
CA ASP A 26 -0.81 -12.57 -16.31
C ASP A 26 -2.25 -12.16 -15.96
N TYR A 27 -2.80 -12.73 -14.89
CA TYR A 27 -4.10 -12.33 -14.36
C TYR A 27 -4.10 -10.85 -13.94
N LEU A 28 -3.09 -10.41 -13.21
CA LEU A 28 -2.95 -9.01 -12.80
C LEU A 28 -2.90 -8.08 -14.02
N LYS A 29 -2.05 -8.37 -15.01
CA LYS A 29 -1.96 -7.56 -16.24
C LYS A 29 -3.27 -7.51 -17.01
N SER A 30 -3.95 -8.65 -17.14
CA SER A 30 -5.25 -8.73 -17.81
C SER A 30 -6.31 -7.93 -17.07
N TYR A 31 -6.30 -7.98 -15.74
CA TYR A 31 -7.23 -7.18 -14.93
C TYR A 31 -7.00 -5.68 -15.11
N LEU A 32 -5.75 -5.23 -15.10
CA LEU A 32 -5.41 -3.82 -15.29
C LEU A 32 -5.79 -3.32 -16.69
N SER A 33 -5.56 -4.12 -17.73
CA SER A 33 -5.90 -3.74 -19.10
C SER A 33 -7.40 -3.67 -19.36
N VAL A 34 -8.18 -4.63 -18.84
CA VAL A 34 -9.65 -4.65 -18.96
C VAL A 34 -10.29 -3.44 -18.29
N ASN A 35 -9.71 -2.97 -17.19
CA ASN A 35 -10.21 -1.82 -16.44
C ASN A 35 -9.57 -0.48 -16.87
N CYS A 36 -8.75 -0.47 -17.92
CA CYS A 36 -8.06 0.73 -18.43
C CYS A 36 -7.25 1.48 -17.34
N LEU A 37 -6.62 0.73 -16.42
CA LEU A 37 -5.82 1.30 -15.34
C LEU A 37 -4.37 1.50 -15.80
N ASP A 38 -3.91 2.75 -15.81
CA ASP A 38 -2.51 3.11 -16.10
C ASP A 38 -1.62 2.89 -14.86
N THR A 39 -1.48 1.63 -14.47
CA THR A 39 -0.75 1.23 -13.28
C THR A 39 0.63 0.68 -13.64
N ALA A 40 1.69 1.24 -13.07
CA ALA A 40 3.04 0.68 -13.21
C ALA A 40 3.16 -0.60 -12.37
N VAL A 41 3.51 -1.72 -13.00
CA VAL A 41 3.71 -3.00 -12.30
C VAL A 41 5.20 -3.30 -12.22
N LEU A 42 5.74 -3.32 -11.00
CA LEU A 42 7.16 -3.59 -10.73
C LEU A 42 7.32 -5.04 -10.26
N VAL A 43 8.23 -5.79 -10.89
CA VAL A 43 8.50 -7.19 -10.57
C VAL A 43 9.83 -7.30 -9.84
N ASN A 44 9.79 -7.81 -8.61
CA ASN A 44 10.92 -7.86 -7.69
C ASN A 44 11.66 -6.53 -7.56
N PRO A 45 10.94 -5.40 -7.31
CA PRO A 45 11.60 -4.11 -7.22
C PRO A 45 12.52 -4.05 -6.01
N ASP A 46 13.64 -3.37 -6.18
CA ASP A 46 14.48 -2.97 -5.07
C ASP A 46 13.98 -1.65 -4.43
N GLN A 47 14.64 -1.24 -3.35
CA GLN A 47 14.27 -0.03 -2.62
C GLN A 47 14.48 1.27 -3.42
N TYR A 48 15.44 1.30 -4.35
CA TYR A 48 15.77 2.48 -5.14
C TYR A 48 14.76 2.65 -6.29
N GLU A 49 14.40 1.55 -6.94
CA GLU A 49 13.32 1.53 -7.92
C GLU A 49 12.01 1.98 -7.29
N MET A 50 11.65 1.44 -6.11
CA MET A 50 10.43 1.87 -5.42
C MET A 50 10.47 3.37 -5.10
N LEU A 51 11.60 3.89 -4.61
CA LEU A 51 11.73 5.31 -4.29
C LEU A 51 11.55 6.19 -5.55
N ASP A 52 12.17 5.82 -6.66
CA ASP A 52 12.05 6.53 -7.93
C ASP A 52 10.61 6.56 -8.44
N TYR A 53 9.89 5.42 -8.35
CA TYR A 53 8.47 5.37 -8.73
C TYR A 53 7.57 6.15 -7.78
N LEU A 54 7.84 6.13 -6.47
CA LEU A 54 7.07 6.93 -5.50
C LEU A 54 7.21 8.42 -5.78
N ASN A 55 8.41 8.89 -6.11
CA ASN A 55 8.65 10.30 -6.47
C ASN A 55 8.01 10.68 -7.81
N LYS A 56 7.91 9.76 -8.78
CA LYS A 56 7.32 10.03 -10.09
C LYS A 56 5.79 10.00 -10.11
N THR A 57 5.16 9.18 -9.28
CA THR A 57 3.73 8.88 -9.37
C THR A 57 2.86 9.66 -8.40
N GLU A 58 3.46 10.50 -7.54
CA GLU A 58 2.77 11.31 -6.52
C GLU A 58 1.70 10.50 -5.75
N ALA A 59 2.04 9.27 -5.36
CA ALA A 59 1.12 8.40 -4.64
C ALA A 59 0.67 9.08 -3.33
N ALA A 60 -0.63 9.08 -3.05
CA ALA A 60 -1.16 9.63 -1.80
C ALA A 60 -1.07 8.64 -0.63
N ILE A 61 -1.18 7.34 -0.94
CA ILE A 61 -1.25 6.25 0.03
C ILE A 61 -0.35 5.13 -0.46
N ILE A 62 0.39 4.51 0.47
CA ILE A 62 1.14 3.29 0.22
C ILE A 62 0.67 2.18 1.15
N PHE A 63 0.37 1.02 0.58
CA PHE A 63 0.10 -0.21 1.32
C PHE A 63 1.35 -1.09 1.31
N GLY A 64 1.81 -1.52 2.47
CA GLY A 64 3.03 -2.33 2.52
C GLY A 64 3.37 -2.85 3.91
N SER A 65 4.62 -3.30 4.04
CA SER A 65 5.23 -3.73 5.30
C SER A 65 6.10 -2.61 5.88
N SER A 66 6.70 -2.84 7.05
CA SER A 66 7.67 -1.90 7.62
C SER A 66 8.93 -1.71 6.74
N VAL A 67 9.13 -2.54 5.71
CA VAL A 67 10.17 -2.32 4.70
C VAL A 67 9.78 -1.17 3.77
N GLU A 68 8.59 -1.26 3.17
CA GLU A 68 8.07 -0.23 2.27
C GLU A 68 7.85 1.10 2.99
N GLU A 69 7.46 1.08 4.27
CA GLU A 69 7.36 2.29 5.11
C GLU A 69 8.68 3.05 5.22
N LYS A 70 9.80 2.34 5.35
CA LYS A 70 11.12 2.99 5.45
C LYS A 70 11.49 3.68 4.15
N VAL A 71 11.16 3.05 3.02
CA VAL A 71 11.42 3.62 1.69
C VAL A 71 10.51 4.81 1.43
N SER A 72 9.22 4.73 1.79
CA SER A 72 8.27 5.82 1.55
C SER A 72 8.62 7.10 2.32
N LYS A 73 9.20 6.97 3.51
CA LYS A 73 9.70 8.10 4.30
C LYS A 73 10.89 8.84 3.67
N LEU A 74 11.55 8.23 2.69
CA LEU A 74 12.66 8.85 1.94
C LEU A 74 12.18 9.59 0.67
N ALA A 75 10.91 9.44 0.29
CA ALA A 75 10.34 10.13 -0.87
C ALA A 75 10.22 11.64 -0.61
N ASP A 76 10.29 12.44 -1.68
CA ASP A 76 10.22 13.90 -1.60
C ASP A 76 8.86 14.36 -1.02
N ALA A 77 7.79 13.68 -1.42
CA ALA A 77 6.45 13.79 -0.86
C ALA A 77 6.04 12.42 -0.31
N PRO A 78 6.28 12.14 0.99
CA PRO A 78 6.04 10.82 1.55
C PRO A 78 4.52 10.49 1.59
N PRO A 79 4.06 9.41 0.94
CA PRO A 79 2.66 8.98 1.02
C PRO A 79 2.28 8.54 2.43
N GLU A 80 0.98 8.56 2.73
CA GLU A 80 0.47 7.99 3.97
C GLU A 80 0.65 6.47 3.97
N PHE A 81 1.33 5.95 4.98
CA PHE A 81 1.63 4.52 5.08
C PHE A 81 0.50 3.77 5.80
N ILE A 82 -0.08 2.80 5.10
CA ILE A 82 -1.11 1.91 5.63
C ILE A 82 -0.55 0.49 5.72
N PRO A 83 -0.29 -0.01 6.94
CA PRO A 83 0.28 -1.34 7.14
C PRO A 83 -0.70 -2.42 6.69
N LEU A 84 -0.28 -3.20 5.70
CA LEU A 84 -1.08 -4.28 5.12
C LEU A 84 -0.29 -5.58 4.88
N SER A 85 1.03 -5.53 4.89
CA SER A 85 1.90 -6.68 4.62
C SER A 85 2.87 -6.96 5.75
N PHE A 86 3.28 -8.22 5.89
CA PHE A 86 4.37 -8.64 6.78
C PHE A 86 5.73 -8.34 6.12
N PRO A 87 6.79 -7.98 6.86
CA PRO A 87 6.90 -7.87 8.33
C PRO A 87 6.43 -6.53 8.93
N TYR A 88 5.97 -6.59 10.18
CA TYR A 88 5.77 -5.40 11.05
C TYR A 88 6.87 -5.35 12.10
N PHE A 89 7.70 -4.31 12.11
CA PHE A 89 8.78 -4.13 13.10
C PHE A 89 8.39 -3.21 14.26
N ASP A 90 7.36 -2.39 14.05
CA ASP A 90 6.93 -1.31 14.93
C ASP A 90 5.64 -1.65 15.71
N LYS A 91 5.00 -2.78 15.40
CA LYS A 91 3.70 -3.16 15.98
C LYS A 91 3.76 -4.52 16.67
N ILE A 92 3.29 -4.54 17.92
CA ILE A 92 3.01 -5.77 18.65
C ILE A 92 1.56 -6.16 18.39
N LEU A 93 1.33 -7.36 17.84
CA LEU A 93 0.01 -7.91 17.64
C LEU A 93 -0.42 -8.69 18.89
N LEU A 94 -1.21 -8.05 19.75
CA LEU A 94 -1.78 -8.69 20.95
C LEU A 94 -3.04 -9.51 20.66
N THR A 95 -3.70 -9.25 19.53
CA THR A 95 -4.93 -9.89 19.09
C THR A 95 -4.84 -10.33 17.63
N THR A 96 -5.75 -11.21 17.21
CA THR A 96 -5.86 -11.59 15.80
C THR A 96 -6.32 -10.40 14.96
N ARG A 97 -5.59 -10.10 13.88
CA ARG A 97 -5.97 -9.10 12.87
C ARG A 97 -6.21 -9.81 11.54
N PRO A 98 -7.44 -10.28 11.27
CA PRO A 98 -7.73 -10.90 9.99
C PRO A 98 -7.58 -9.85 8.88
N LEU A 99 -7.07 -10.28 7.72
CA LEU A 99 -7.04 -9.46 6.50
C LEU A 99 -7.92 -10.08 5.39
N ILE A 100 -8.56 -11.21 5.67
CA ILE A 100 -9.38 -11.98 4.72
C ILE A 100 -10.81 -12.11 5.26
N GLY A 101 -11.78 -12.07 4.34
CA GLY A 101 -13.21 -12.17 4.65
C GLY A 101 -13.80 -10.87 5.20
N PHE A 102 -15.06 -10.90 5.64
CA PHE A 102 -15.78 -9.70 6.12
C PHE A 102 -15.05 -9.02 7.29
N ASN A 103 -14.58 -9.79 8.27
CA ASN A 103 -13.80 -9.25 9.39
C ASN A 103 -12.47 -8.65 8.94
N GLY A 104 -11.87 -9.18 7.87
CA GLY A 104 -10.66 -8.63 7.28
C GLY A 104 -10.89 -7.30 6.58
N VAL A 105 -12.01 -7.17 5.86
CA VAL A 105 -12.42 -5.90 5.26
C VAL A 105 -12.64 -4.83 6.33
N LEU A 106 -13.33 -5.15 7.42
CA LEU A 106 -13.52 -4.21 8.53
C LEU A 106 -12.18 -3.77 9.14
N THR A 107 -11.27 -4.71 9.36
CA THR A 107 -9.92 -4.43 9.89
C THR A 107 -9.13 -3.51 8.94
N LEU A 108 -9.22 -3.75 7.63
CA LEU A 108 -8.57 -2.91 6.62
C LEU A 108 -9.14 -1.49 6.60
N VAL A 109 -10.47 -1.35 6.56
CA VAL A 109 -11.14 -0.04 6.56
C VAL A 109 -10.79 0.75 7.83
N GLU A 110 -10.79 0.09 8.99
CA GLU A 110 -10.37 0.70 10.24
C GLU A 110 -8.91 1.18 10.20
N ASN A 111 -7.99 0.36 9.67
CA ASN A 111 -6.59 0.77 9.50
C ASN A 111 -6.46 1.98 8.57
N ILE A 112 -7.22 2.02 7.46
CA ILE A 112 -7.22 3.16 6.54
C ILE A 112 -7.69 4.43 7.23
N LEU A 113 -8.85 4.39 7.89
CA LEU A 113 -9.43 5.54 8.56
C LEU A 113 -8.53 6.07 9.69
N ASN A 114 -7.91 5.18 10.47
CA ASN A 114 -7.01 5.58 11.55
C ASN A 114 -5.71 6.20 11.05
N SER A 115 -5.15 5.70 9.93
CA SER A 115 -3.95 6.27 9.33
C SER A 115 -4.23 7.68 8.80
N LEU A 116 -5.32 7.86 8.04
CA LEU A 116 -5.73 9.17 7.52
C LEU A 116 -6.04 10.20 8.62
N ARG A 117 -6.61 9.77 9.75
CA ARG A 117 -6.86 10.66 10.90
C ARG A 117 -5.58 11.15 11.55
N ALA A 118 -4.56 10.30 11.66
CA ALA A 118 -3.27 10.69 12.21
C ALA A 118 -2.63 11.83 11.42
N VAL A 119 -2.85 11.90 10.11
CA VAL A 119 -2.40 12.99 9.22
C VAL A 119 -3.10 14.32 9.53
N SER A 120 -4.41 14.29 9.80
CA SER A 120 -5.21 15.49 10.08
C SER A 120 -4.98 16.09 11.47
N SER A 121 -4.27 15.38 12.35
CA SER A 121 -3.98 15.82 13.71
C SER A 121 -2.67 16.62 13.72
N PRO A 122 -2.64 17.88 14.17
CA PRO A 122 -1.38 18.61 14.28
C PRO A 122 -0.46 17.86 15.24
N LYS A 123 0.76 17.53 14.79
CA LYS A 123 1.78 16.94 15.65
C LYS A 123 2.00 17.89 16.85
N PRO A 124 1.92 17.42 18.10
CA PRO A 124 2.24 18.26 19.25
C PRO A 124 3.67 18.76 19.10
N VAL A 125 3.84 20.08 19.10
CA VAL A 125 5.15 20.73 19.12
C VAL A 125 5.80 20.38 20.45
N THR A 126 6.75 19.44 20.43
CA THR A 126 7.66 19.22 21.56
C THR A 126 8.60 20.42 21.65
N THR A 127 8.25 21.36 22.53
CA THR A 127 9.14 22.38 23.12
C THR A 127 10.25 21.76 23.95
#